data_AF-A0A6I0DIS0-F1
#
_entry.id   AF-A0A6I0DIS0-F1
#
_cell.length_a   1.000
_cell.length_b   1.000
_cell.length_c   1.000
_cell.angle_alpha   90.00
_cell.angle_beta   90.00
_cell.angle_gamma   90.00
#
_symmetry.space_group_name_H-M   'P 1'
#
loop_
_entity.id
_entity.type
_entity.pdbx_description
1 polymer ?
#
loop_
_entity_poly.entity_id
_entity_poly.type
_entity_poly.pdbx_seq_one_letter_code
_entity_poly.pdbx_strand_id
1 'polypeptide(L)'
;MTVSSDTRAASGCPIPQIVHVAIYEHRHGTDVRVFADEDQAMCWRTGLAKEWWSDAFDDDPPPDDRIGEEYFERMLERDEYFSTRPRHIETSDHAPADPAGLGPNPDTESPA
;
A
#
# COMPACT_ATOMS: atom_id res chain seq x y z
N MET A 1 21.19 17.52 -43.87
CA MET A 1 19.96 17.04 -43.21
C MET A 1 20.35 16.47 -41.86
N THR A 2 19.55 16.78 -40.86
CA THR A 2 19.82 16.81 -39.43
C THR A 2 20.21 15.46 -38.80
N VAL A 3 21.16 15.52 -37.88
CA VAL A 3 21.60 14.41 -37.01
C VAL A 3 20.49 13.99 -36.05
N SER A 4 20.34 12.68 -35.88
CA SER A 4 19.35 12.04 -35.01
C SER A 4 19.60 12.41 -33.55
N SER A 5 18.67 13.15 -32.95
CA SER A 5 18.57 13.28 -31.50
C SER A 5 17.80 12.07 -30.96
N ASP A 6 18.50 10.98 -30.66
CA ASP A 6 17.96 9.94 -29.79
C ASP A 6 18.29 10.35 -28.34
N THR A 7 17.32 11.00 -27.71
CA THR A 7 17.35 11.30 -26.28
C THR A 7 17.29 9.98 -25.54
N ARG A 8 18.46 9.46 -25.16
CA ARG A 8 18.60 8.38 -24.17
C ARG A 8 17.92 8.86 -22.88
N ALA A 9 16.67 8.45 -22.70
CA ALA A 9 15.97 8.63 -21.43
C ALA A 9 16.87 8.06 -20.34
N ALA A 10 17.30 8.94 -19.44
CA ALA A 10 18.01 8.56 -18.25
C ALA A 10 17.22 7.44 -17.59
N SER A 11 17.88 6.31 -17.32
CA SER A 11 17.35 5.20 -16.55
C SER A 11 16.74 5.78 -15.27
N GLY A 12 15.41 5.86 -15.25
CA GLY A 12 14.70 6.65 -14.26
C GLY A 12 14.92 6.04 -12.89
N CYS A 13 15.41 6.83 -11.94
CA CYS A 13 15.26 6.49 -10.54
C CYS A 13 13.77 6.15 -10.31
N PRO A 14 13.43 5.00 -9.72
CA PRO A 14 12.04 4.67 -9.44
C PRO A 14 11.47 5.80 -8.58
N ILE A 15 10.44 6.47 -9.10
CA ILE A 15 9.72 7.49 -8.34
C ILE A 15 9.19 6.78 -7.09
N PRO A 16 9.51 7.26 -5.87
CA PRO A 16 9.01 6.66 -4.65
C PRO A 16 7.48 6.61 -4.69
N GLN A 17 6.91 5.41 -4.64
CA GLN A 17 5.46 5.25 -4.59
C GLN A 17 5.00 5.57 -3.17
N ILE A 18 4.14 6.58 -3.02
CA ILE A 18 3.46 6.89 -1.76
C ILE A 18 2.20 6.03 -1.70
N VAL A 19 2.01 5.36 -0.57
CA VAL A 19 0.80 4.62 -0.23
C VAL A 19 0.24 5.11 1.10
N HIS A 20 -1.04 4.86 1.32
CA HIS A 20 -1.74 5.21 2.54
C HIS A 20 -1.97 3.94 3.35
N VAL A 21 -1.30 3.84 4.50
CA VAL A 21 -1.49 2.74 5.45
C VAL A 21 -2.60 3.14 6.40
N ALA A 22 -3.72 2.43 6.34
CA ALA A 22 -4.84 2.56 7.24
C ALA A 22 -4.77 1.48 8.33
N ILE A 23 -4.97 1.89 9.57
CA ILE A 23 -4.86 1.04 10.75
C ILE A 23 -6.14 1.23 11.55
N TYR A 24 -6.86 0.13 11.78
CA TYR A 24 -8.00 0.07 12.69
C TYR A 24 -7.60 -0.77 13.91
N GLU A 25 -7.57 -0.14 15.08
CA GLU A 25 -7.28 -0.79 16.35
C GLU A 25 -8.59 -0.99 17.11
N HIS A 26 -8.85 -2.23 17.49
CA HIS A 26 -10.05 -2.63 18.21
C HIS A 26 -9.71 -3.60 19.34
N ARG A 27 -10.67 -3.87 20.23
CA ARG A 27 -10.47 -4.70 21.43
C ARG A 27 -9.89 -6.11 21.19
N HIS A 28 -9.95 -6.62 19.96
CA HIS A 28 -9.50 -7.98 19.60
C HIS A 28 -8.21 -7.99 18.78
N GLY A 29 -7.67 -6.83 18.40
CA GLY A 29 -6.47 -6.75 17.59
C GLY A 29 -6.42 -5.51 16.72
N THR A 30 -5.58 -5.59 15.70
CA THR A 30 -5.32 -4.48 14.77
C THR A 30 -5.47 -4.99 13.35
N ASP A 31 -6.37 -4.35 12.60
CA ASP A 31 -6.52 -4.54 11.17
C ASP A 31 -5.70 -3.49 10.42
N VAL A 32 -4.88 -3.94 9.48
CA VAL A 32 -4.04 -3.05 8.66
C VAL A 32 -4.36 -3.26 7.18
N ARG A 33 -4.60 -2.16 6.46
CA ARG A 33 -4.77 -2.17 5.01
C ARG A 33 -3.93 -1.07 4.35
N VAL A 34 -3.46 -1.34 3.14
CA VAL A 34 -2.65 -0.41 2.36
C VAL A 34 -3.41 -0.02 1.10
N PHE A 35 -3.53 1.28 0.87
CA PHE A 35 -4.25 1.86 -0.26
C PHE A 35 -3.29 2.71 -1.10
N ALA A 36 -3.57 2.79 -2.40
CA ALA A 36 -2.82 3.68 -3.30
C ALA A 36 -3.20 5.15 -3.07
N ASP A 37 -4.39 5.40 -2.51
CA ASP A 37 -4.99 6.72 -2.37
C ASP A 37 -5.62 6.90 -0.98
N GLU A 38 -5.61 8.12 -0.46
CA GLU A 38 -6.18 8.46 0.84
C GLU A 38 -7.70 8.27 0.88
N ASP A 39 -8.39 8.63 -0.19
CA ASP A 39 -9.85 8.55 -0.27
C ASP A 39 -10.31 7.10 -0.16
N GLN A 40 -9.53 6.13 -0.65
CA GLN A 40 -9.82 4.71 -0.48
C GLN A 40 -9.69 4.26 0.98
N ALA A 41 -8.70 4.79 1.71
CA ALA A 41 -8.56 4.55 3.13
C ALA A 41 -9.75 5.15 3.91
N MET A 42 -10.19 6.35 3.54
CA MET A 42 -11.37 6.99 4.13
C MET A 42 -12.66 6.26 3.79
N CYS A 43 -12.80 5.74 2.56
CA CYS A 43 -13.91 4.86 2.19
C CYS A 43 -13.94 3.60 3.07
N TRP A 44 -12.78 3.03 3.39
CA TRP A 44 -12.71 1.89 4.29
C TRP A 44 -13.13 2.25 5.72
N ARG A 45 -12.72 3.42 6.24
CA ARG A 45 -13.19 3.96 7.53
C ARG A 45 -14.71 4.05 7.58
N THR A 46 -15.34 4.63 6.56
CA THR A 46 -16.79 4.72 6.44
C THR A 46 -17.44 3.33 6.34
N GLY A 47 -16.81 2.40 5.62
CA GLY A 47 -17.26 1.00 5.54
C GLY A 47 -17.30 0.32 6.91
N LEU A 48 -16.24 0.45 7.70
CA LEU A 48 -16.17 -0.09 9.07
C LEU A 48 -17.27 0.52 9.95
N ALA A 49 -17.43 1.84 9.91
CA ALA A 49 -18.44 2.52 10.71
C ALA A 49 -19.86 2.02 10.37
N LYS A 50 -20.17 1.82 9.08
CA LYS A 50 -21.47 1.27 8.65
C LYS A 50 -21.68 -0.16 9.09
N GLU A 51 -20.65 -0.99 9.01
CA GLU A 51 -20.71 -2.40 9.38
C GLU A 51 -20.98 -2.57 10.88
N TRP A 52 -20.35 -1.74 11.70
CA TRP A 52 -20.37 -1.89 13.15
C TRP A 52 -21.34 -0.95 13.87
N TRP A 53 -21.99 0.00 13.18
CA TRP A 53 -22.86 0.98 13.82
C TRP A 53 -23.97 0.34 14.66
N SER A 54 -24.75 -0.58 14.07
CA SER A 54 -25.88 -1.24 14.74
C SER A 54 -25.47 -2.15 15.89
N ASP A 55 -24.22 -2.61 15.90
CA ASP A 55 -23.68 -3.42 16.99
C ASP A 55 -23.16 -2.54 18.14
N ALA A 56 -22.77 -1.31 17.82
CA ALA A 56 -22.15 -0.36 18.73
C ALA A 56 -23.15 0.56 19.43
N PHE A 57 -24.18 0.98 18.70
CA PHE A 57 -25.16 2.00 19.09
C PHE A 57 -26.57 1.61 18.67
N ASP A 58 -27.55 2.00 19.48
CA ASP A 58 -28.98 1.75 19.24
C ASP A 58 -29.65 2.84 18.39
N ASP A 59 -28.93 3.90 18.00
CA ASP A 59 -29.45 5.02 17.21
C ASP A 59 -29.26 4.83 15.70
N ASP A 60 -29.99 5.62 14.91
CA ASP A 60 -29.87 5.59 13.45
C ASP A 60 -28.50 6.13 13.01
N PRO A 61 -27.83 5.49 12.04
CA PRO A 61 -26.54 5.92 11.55
C PRO A 61 -26.62 7.29 10.85
N PRO A 62 -25.61 8.16 11.06
CA PRO A 62 -25.41 9.35 10.26
C PRO A 62 -25.24 9.05 8.76
N PRO A 63 -25.36 10.09 7.90
CA PRO A 63 -25.02 9.98 6.49
C PRO A 63 -23.57 9.54 6.23
N ASP A 64 -23.33 8.94 5.06
CA ASP A 64 -22.06 8.34 4.63
C ASP A 64 -20.82 9.25 4.76
N ASP A 65 -20.99 10.54 4.52
CA ASP A 65 -19.94 11.55 4.60
C ASP A 65 -19.53 11.88 6.04
N ARG A 66 -20.34 11.47 7.03
CA ARG A 66 -20.14 11.77 8.46
C ARG A 66 -20.03 10.54 9.34
N ILE A 67 -20.60 9.40 8.95
CA ILE A 67 -20.67 8.20 9.80
C ILE A 67 -19.26 7.70 10.20
N GLY A 68 -18.29 7.76 9.28
CA GLY A 68 -16.90 7.39 9.59
C GLY A 68 -16.27 8.30 10.64
N GLU A 69 -16.56 9.60 10.59
CA GLU A 69 -16.09 10.56 11.58
C GLU A 69 -16.68 10.24 12.96
N GLU A 70 -18.00 10.25 13.01
CA GLU A 70 -18.79 10.16 14.24
C GLU A 70 -18.63 8.83 14.96
N TYR A 71 -18.56 7.71 14.21
CA TYR A 71 -18.33 6.39 14.80
C TYR A 71 -17.02 6.37 15.58
N PHE A 72 -15.92 6.82 14.96
CA PHE A 72 -14.61 6.76 15.58
C PHE A 72 -14.42 7.82 16.67
N GLU A 73 -15.09 8.97 16.59
CA GLU A 73 -15.12 9.95 17.70
C GLU A 73 -15.77 9.37 18.96
N ARG A 74 -16.91 8.69 18.81
CA ARG A 74 -17.60 8.02 19.92
C ARG A 74 -16.81 6.83 20.45
N MET A 75 -16.10 6.12 19.57
CA MET A 75 -15.29 4.95 19.93
C MET A 75 -13.99 5.27 20.67
N LEU A 76 -13.55 6.54 20.70
CA LEU A 76 -12.40 6.96 21.53
C LEU A 76 -12.61 6.64 23.01
N GLU A 77 -13.86 6.67 23.50
CA GLU A 77 -14.19 6.29 24.88
C GLU A 77 -14.10 4.77 25.14
N ARG A 78 -14.02 3.97 24.07
CA ARG A 78 -14.02 2.51 24.08
C ARG A 78 -12.68 1.91 23.63
N ASP A 79 -11.63 2.74 23.59
CA ASP A 79 -10.27 2.37 23.16
C ASP A 79 -10.19 1.78 21.73
N GLU A 80 -11.15 2.10 20.85
CA GLU A 80 -11.08 1.74 19.42
C GLU A 80 -10.82 2.99 18.57
N TYR A 81 -9.89 2.89 17.64
CA TYR A 81 -9.46 4.03 16.83
C TYR A 81 -9.03 3.66 15.43
N PHE A 82 -9.17 4.64 14.53
CA PHE A 82 -8.74 4.54 13.15
C PHE A 82 -7.67 5.59 12.86
N SER A 83 -6.60 5.19 12.17
CA SER A 83 -5.57 6.13 11.72
C SER A 83 -5.10 5.81 10.31
N THR A 84 -4.73 6.86 9.57
CA THR A 84 -4.15 6.76 8.24
C THR A 84 -2.81 7.48 8.22
N ARG A 85 -1.81 6.87 7.58
CA ARG A 85 -0.47 7.46 7.44
C ARG A 85 0.08 7.23 6.04
N PRO A 86 0.52 8.30 5.34
CA PRO A 86 1.25 8.14 4.10
C PRO A 86 2.62 7.51 4.38
N ARG A 87 3.04 6.59 3.51
CA ARG A 87 4.32 5.87 3.58
C ARG A 87 4.90 5.71 2.20
N HIS A 88 6.22 5.84 2.10
CA HIS A 88 6.96 5.50 0.89
C HIS A 88 7.22 4.00 0.86
N ILE A 89 7.00 3.38 -0.29
CA ILE A 89 7.45 2.01 -0.53
C ILE A 89 8.94 2.06 -0.86
N GLU A 90 9.71 1.23 -0.16
CA GLU A 90 11.10 0.95 -0.53
C GLU A 90 11.13 0.18 -1.84
N THR A 91 11.49 0.85 -2.93
CA THR A 91 11.82 0.17 -4.17
C THR A 91 13.25 -0.34 -4.02
N SER A 92 13.42 -1.61 -3.64
CA SER A 92 14.70 -2.27 -3.83
C SER A 92 14.97 -2.29 -5.33
N ASP A 93 16.14 -1.83 -5.77
CA ASP A 93 16.67 -2.13 -7.11
C ASP A 93 16.93 -3.64 -7.17
N HIS A 94 15.86 -4.42 -7.27
CA HIS A 94 15.98 -5.83 -7.55
C HIS A 94 16.38 -5.90 -9.01
N ALA A 95 17.68 -5.75 -9.25
CA ALA A 95 18.29 -6.11 -10.52
C ALA A 95 17.75 -7.50 -10.87
N PRO A 96 17.18 -7.69 -12.07
CA PRO A 96 16.79 -9.02 -12.53
C PRO A 96 17.98 -9.93 -12.28
N ALA A 97 17.77 -11.03 -11.55
CA ALA A 97 18.81 -12.03 -11.38
C ALA A 97 19.26 -12.42 -12.79
N ASP A 98 20.51 -12.11 -13.13
CA ASP A 98 21.08 -12.43 -14.42
C ASP A 98 20.95 -13.95 -14.63
N PRO A 99 20.16 -14.44 -15.61
CA PRO A 99 20.06 -15.87 -15.86
C PRO A 99 21.35 -16.47 -16.46
N ALA A 100 22.42 -15.68 -16.68
CA ALA A 100 23.67 -16.14 -17.28
C ALA A 100 24.66 -16.85 -16.31
N GLY A 101 24.18 -17.42 -15.21
CA GLY A 101 25.02 -18.10 -14.20
C GLY A 101 25.25 -19.60 -14.39
N LEU A 102 24.67 -20.25 -15.41
CA LEU A 102 24.92 -21.68 -15.70
C LEU A 102 25.85 -21.84 -16.89
N GLY A 103 27.15 -21.67 -16.63
CA GLY A 103 28.18 -22.11 -17.55
C GLY A 103 29.42 -22.59 -16.80
N PRO A 104 29.61 -23.91 -16.64
CA PRO A 104 30.93 -24.49 -16.66
C PRO A 104 31.16 -25.06 -18.07
N ASN A 105 31.91 -24.33 -18.90
CA ASN A 105 32.73 -24.98 -19.93
C ASN A 105 34.13 -25.07 -19.34
N PRO A 106 34.64 -26.29 -19.10
CA PRO A 106 35.70 -26.72 -19.99
C PRO A 106 35.71 -28.24 -20.20
N ASP A 107 35.46 -28.69 -21.43
CA ASP A 107 36.11 -29.90 -21.93
C ASP A 107 36.74 -29.54 -23.27
N THR A 108 37.99 -29.10 -23.18
CA THR A 108 38.91 -29.01 -24.31
C THR A 108 39.30 -30.44 -24.70
N GLU A 109 38.92 -30.81 -25.90
CA GLU A 109 39.39 -31.96 -26.67
C GLU A 109 40.94 -32.10 -26.60
N SER A 110 41.43 -33.31 -26.35
CA SER A 110 42.80 -33.70 -26.70
C SER A 110 42.81 -35.12 -27.27
N PRO A 111 43.40 -35.34 -28.46
CA PRO A 111 43.45 -36.64 -29.11
C PRO A 111 44.70 -37.42 -28.67
N ALA A 112 44.59 -38.76 -28.65
CA ALA A 112 45.70 -39.69 -28.75
C ALA A 112 45.24 -40.95 -29.49
#